data_AF-A0A433DMV1-F1
#
_entry.id   AF-A0A433DMV1-F1
#
_cell.length_a   1.000
_cell.length_b   1.000
_cell.length_c   1.000
_cell.angle_alpha   90.00
_cell.angle_beta   90.00
_cell.angle_gamma   90.00
#
_symmetry.space_group_name_H-M   'P 1'
#
loop_
_entity.id
_entity.type
_entity.pdbx_description
1 polymer ?
#
loop_
_entity_poly.entity_id
_entity_poly.type
_entity_poly.pdbx_seq_one_letter_code
_entity_poly.pdbx_strand_id
1 'polypeptide(L)'
;MREIIAVDVLPSVDAIELLGPGSAMTGARTYTLRGTVRVVLSSTLKIKRLDLKFSGVNRLFTGMFPELCREEQEGSVFVFGSGVVEMTVRAGRTTVQSATTLAAGVTDLPFTMEIEAGIPPSYNIEMASLEYALTAIVIPAAMLAKSDRFKKVVAVTRHLMPGVVGAEFSELRAQFGGRKEGVVQWQVDVPKVICVDQENATVFVKLDILAYHGRPREVTVVLEQLIDCRISCKDKPRPTPPTPTLSNKHITTISTTSRTLPCIAWPALGPTNITIPLSLPERLHPDMTSPLADLRHRLRITVAFVDSSKSDFIVVFPVTATTVPALPPALGPPRIEGEGNDGDGEAPEHVIVEFDIGALPTYQTVLQDPVMEYRLLPSVC
;
A
#
# COMPACT_ATOMS: atom_id res chain seq x y z
N MET A 1 -34.40 -22.96 20.49
CA MET A 1 -34.17 -21.50 20.51
C MET A 1 -32.67 -21.28 20.46
N ARG A 2 -32.12 -20.33 19.68
CA ARG A 2 -30.66 -20.11 19.66
C ARG A 2 -30.24 -19.39 20.93
N GLU A 3 -29.29 -19.98 21.67
CA GLU A 3 -28.76 -19.42 22.93
C GLU A 3 -27.93 -18.16 22.67
N ILE A 4 -27.23 -18.10 21.53
CA ILE A 4 -26.50 -16.92 21.05
C ILE A 4 -27.41 -16.09 20.16
N ILE A 5 -27.64 -14.84 20.55
CA ILE A 5 -28.39 -13.84 19.76
C ILE A 5 -27.43 -13.15 18.79
N ALA A 6 -26.32 -12.62 19.30
CA ALA A 6 -25.32 -11.89 18.53
C ALA A 6 -23.94 -11.97 19.18
N VAL A 7 -22.89 -11.81 18.37
CA VAL A 7 -21.53 -11.57 18.84
C VAL A 7 -20.91 -10.47 17.98
N ASP A 8 -20.59 -9.36 18.61
CA ASP A 8 -19.97 -8.21 17.96
C ASP A 8 -18.50 -8.12 18.34
N VAL A 9 -17.63 -7.96 17.34
CA VAL A 9 -16.20 -7.71 17.55
C VAL A 9 -15.94 -6.22 17.33
N LEU A 10 -15.51 -5.55 18.39
CA LEU A 10 -15.32 -4.11 18.46
C LEU A 10 -13.82 -3.81 18.66
N PRO A 11 -13.01 -3.74 17.61
CA PRO A 11 -11.62 -3.29 17.72
C PRO A 11 -11.55 -1.83 18.18
N SER A 12 -10.46 -1.46 18.84
CA SER A 12 -10.22 -0.07 19.30
C SER A 12 -9.92 0.90 18.15
N VAL A 13 -9.71 0.39 16.95
CA VAL A 13 -9.43 1.14 15.72
C VAL A 13 -10.27 0.58 14.58
N ASP A 14 -10.69 1.43 13.66
CA ASP A 14 -11.45 1.02 12.47
C ASP A 14 -10.57 0.40 11.38
N ALA A 15 -9.29 0.80 11.34
CA ALA A 15 -8.26 0.29 10.45
C ALA A 15 -6.93 0.11 11.18
N ILE A 16 -6.12 -0.84 10.72
CA ILE A 16 -4.75 -1.05 11.19
C ILE A 16 -3.82 -0.32 10.25
N GLU A 17 -3.12 0.70 10.76
CA GLU A 17 -2.13 1.46 9.99
C GLU A 17 -0.72 0.93 10.28
N LEU A 18 -0.04 0.43 9.25
CA LEU A 18 1.33 -0.07 9.34
C LEU A 18 2.30 0.91 8.68
N LEU A 19 3.47 1.11 9.29
CA LEU A 19 4.51 2.00 8.76
C LEU A 19 5.68 1.22 8.18
N GLY A 20 6.24 1.74 7.09
CA GLY A 20 7.45 1.23 6.45
C GLY A 20 7.21 0.00 5.56
N PRO A 21 8.28 -0.51 4.93
CA PRO A 21 8.18 -1.60 3.95
C PRO A 21 7.70 -2.90 4.58
N GLY A 22 6.87 -3.64 3.84
CA GLY A 22 6.49 -5.01 4.21
C GLY A 22 7.59 -6.00 3.86
N SER A 23 8.66 -6.06 4.64
CA SER A 23 9.73 -7.06 4.46
C SER A 23 10.15 -7.69 5.78
N ALA A 24 10.45 -9.00 5.74
CA ALA A 24 10.99 -9.77 6.85
C ALA A 24 12.34 -9.24 7.40
N MET A 25 12.97 -8.27 6.74
CA MET A 25 14.15 -7.55 7.24
C MET A 25 13.86 -6.63 8.43
N THR A 26 12.62 -6.18 8.62
CA THR A 26 12.21 -5.54 9.87
C THR A 26 11.81 -6.64 10.84
N GLY A 27 12.77 -7.17 11.59
CA GLY A 27 12.57 -8.29 12.51
C GLY A 27 11.29 -8.14 13.35
N ALA A 28 10.52 -9.23 13.43
CA ALA A 28 9.37 -9.48 14.31
C ALA A 28 8.67 -8.25 14.94
N ARG A 29 8.37 -7.21 14.15
CA ARG A 29 7.54 -6.11 14.63
C ARG A 29 6.13 -6.65 14.74
N THR A 30 5.54 -6.50 15.92
CA THR A 30 4.14 -6.83 16.18
C THR A 30 3.34 -5.54 16.30
N TYR A 31 2.10 -5.59 15.85
CA TYR A 31 1.09 -4.56 16.10
C TYR A 31 0.15 -5.08 17.19
N THR A 32 0.00 -4.33 18.28
CA THR A 32 -0.92 -4.69 19.36
C THR A 32 -2.32 -4.14 19.05
N LEU A 33 -3.25 -5.02 18.69
CA LEU A 33 -4.66 -4.67 18.54
C LEU A 33 -5.42 -4.95 19.84
N ARG A 34 -6.19 -3.96 20.28
CA ARG A 34 -7.06 -4.05 21.44
C ARG A 34 -8.52 -3.90 21.03
N GLY A 35 -9.43 -4.25 21.94
CA GLY A 35 -10.86 -4.05 21.74
C GLY A 35 -11.70 -4.91 22.67
N THR A 36 -12.96 -5.09 22.29
CA THR A 36 -13.94 -5.84 23.07
C THR A 36 -14.70 -6.81 22.15
N VAL A 37 -14.92 -8.04 22.62
CA VAL A 37 -15.91 -8.94 22.04
C VAL A 37 -17.16 -8.88 22.91
N ARG A 38 -18.26 -8.39 22.34
CA ARG A 38 -19.56 -8.31 22.97
C ARG A 38 -20.38 -9.55 22.61
N VAL A 39 -20.78 -10.32 23.61
CA VAL A 39 -21.61 -11.52 23.43
C VAL A 39 -23.01 -11.22 23.97
N VAL A 40 -24.03 -11.45 23.16
CA VAL A 40 -25.44 -11.28 23.53
C VAL A 40 -26.13 -12.62 23.51
N LEU A 41 -26.62 -13.05 24.68
CA LEU A 41 -27.21 -14.36 24.90
C LEU A 41 -28.67 -14.27 25.35
N SER A 42 -29.51 -15.18 24.85
CA SER A 42 -30.89 -15.34 25.30
C SER A 42 -31.00 -16.18 26.58
N SER A 43 -30.00 -17.00 26.87
CA SER A 43 -29.89 -17.86 28.04
C SER A 43 -28.42 -18.07 28.44
N THR A 44 -28.16 -18.60 29.63
CA THR A 44 -26.80 -18.92 30.07
C THR A 44 -26.12 -19.93 29.12
N LEU A 45 -24.88 -19.71 28.72
CA LEU A 45 -24.13 -20.57 27.81
C LEU A 45 -22.80 -21.01 28.44
N LYS A 46 -22.58 -22.33 28.51
CA LYS A 46 -21.27 -22.89 28.88
C LYS A 46 -20.37 -22.98 27.66
N ILE A 47 -19.24 -22.29 27.71
CA ILE A 47 -18.23 -22.31 26.65
C ILE A 47 -16.96 -23.02 27.11
N LYS A 48 -16.32 -23.75 26.19
CA LYS A 48 -14.97 -24.28 26.39
C LYS A 48 -13.93 -23.19 26.15
N ARG A 49 -14.16 -22.35 25.14
CA ARG A 49 -13.27 -21.25 24.77
C ARG A 49 -13.97 -20.27 23.83
N LEU A 50 -13.59 -19.01 23.92
CA LEU A 50 -13.86 -17.98 22.92
C LEU A 50 -12.52 -17.50 22.36
N ASP A 51 -12.28 -17.81 21.09
CA ASP A 51 -11.08 -17.39 20.37
C ASP A 51 -11.37 -16.19 19.49
N LEU A 52 -10.35 -15.36 19.29
CA LEU A 52 -10.34 -14.35 18.26
C LEU A 52 -9.17 -14.63 17.31
N LYS A 53 -9.46 -14.69 16.01
CA LYS A 53 -8.46 -14.89 14.96
C LYS A 53 -8.44 -13.69 14.02
N PHE A 54 -7.26 -13.16 13.75
CA PHE A 54 -7.05 -12.17 12.69
C PHE A 54 -6.41 -12.85 11.47
N SER A 55 -7.12 -12.84 10.35
CA SER A 55 -6.61 -13.40 9.09
C SER A 55 -7.16 -12.68 7.87
N GLY A 56 -6.34 -12.66 6.81
CA GLY A 56 -6.69 -12.17 5.50
C GLY A 56 -7.03 -13.29 4.53
N VAL A 57 -7.91 -13.01 3.58
CA VAL A 57 -8.14 -13.86 2.40
C VAL A 57 -7.75 -13.05 1.17
N ASN A 58 -6.68 -13.49 0.50
CA ASN A 58 -6.23 -12.95 -0.77
C ASN A 58 -6.91 -13.73 -1.89
N ARG A 59 -7.61 -13.04 -2.79
CA ARG A 59 -8.31 -13.64 -3.93
C ARG A 59 -7.73 -13.10 -5.23
N LEU A 60 -7.55 -13.98 -6.20
CA LEU A 60 -7.22 -13.67 -7.59
C LEU A 60 -8.33 -14.21 -8.48
N PHE A 61 -8.92 -13.34 -9.31
CA PHE A 61 -10.00 -13.72 -10.24
C PHE A 61 -9.37 -14.14 -11.58
N THR A 62 -9.04 -15.43 -11.70
CA THR A 62 -8.30 -16.01 -12.85
C THR A 62 -9.11 -16.05 -14.15
N GLY A 63 -10.43 -15.87 -14.10
CA GLY A 63 -11.27 -15.75 -15.31
C GLY A 63 -10.84 -14.62 -16.26
N MET A 64 -10.13 -13.62 -15.76
CA MET A 64 -9.57 -12.51 -16.55
C MET A 64 -8.23 -12.86 -17.22
N PHE A 65 -7.63 -14.01 -16.90
CA PHE A 65 -6.29 -14.40 -17.32
C PHE A 65 -6.27 -15.85 -17.85
N PRO A 66 -6.73 -16.09 -19.10
CA PRO A 66 -6.78 -17.43 -19.68
C PRO A 66 -5.43 -18.15 -19.70
N GLU A 67 -4.34 -17.39 -19.76
CA GLU A 67 -2.96 -17.89 -19.74
C GLU A 67 -2.60 -18.58 -18.41
N LEU A 68 -3.11 -18.06 -17.28
CA LEU A 68 -2.86 -18.63 -15.95
C LEU A 68 -3.63 -19.95 -15.73
N CYS A 69 -4.74 -20.17 -16.45
CA CYS A 69 -5.59 -21.36 -16.33
C CYS A 69 -5.13 -22.54 -17.21
N ARG A 70 -4.17 -22.36 -18.13
CA ARG A 70 -3.72 -23.42 -19.06
C ARG A 70 -2.65 -24.35 -18.49
N GLU A 71 -2.03 -24.00 -17.37
CA GLU A 71 -0.91 -24.75 -16.76
C GLU A 71 -1.34 -25.64 -15.56
N GLU A 72 -2.63 -25.67 -15.19
CA GLU A 72 -3.14 -26.23 -13.93
C GLU A 72 -3.49 -27.74 -13.92
N GLN A 73 -3.03 -28.54 -14.90
CA GLN A 73 -3.38 -29.97 -14.92
C GLN A 73 -2.60 -30.86 -13.92
N GLU A 74 -1.64 -30.34 -13.13
CA GLU A 74 -0.74 -31.20 -12.33
C GLU A 74 -0.49 -30.81 -10.85
N GLY A 75 -1.22 -29.88 -10.22
CA GLY A 75 -0.88 -29.44 -8.85
C GLY A 75 -2.03 -29.07 -7.94
N SER A 76 -1.81 -29.21 -6.63
CA SER A 76 -2.74 -29.09 -5.49
C SER A 76 -3.32 -27.68 -5.22
N VAL A 77 -3.71 -26.95 -6.26
CA VAL A 77 -4.43 -25.67 -6.16
C VAL A 77 -5.91 -25.95 -6.44
N PHE A 78 -6.77 -25.73 -5.44
CA PHE A 78 -8.22 -25.82 -5.64
C PHE A 78 -8.67 -24.60 -6.42
N VAL A 79 -8.65 -24.71 -7.75
CA VAL A 79 -9.38 -23.82 -8.64
C VAL A 79 -10.85 -24.20 -8.44
N PHE A 80 -11.59 -23.37 -7.70
CA PHE A 80 -13.04 -23.51 -7.75
C PHE A 80 -13.44 -23.34 -9.21
N GLY A 81 -14.38 -24.16 -9.70
CA GLY A 81 -14.86 -24.15 -11.10
C GLY A 81 -15.44 -22.81 -11.60
N SER A 82 -15.24 -21.72 -10.86
CA SER A 82 -15.59 -20.33 -11.13
C SER A 82 -14.40 -19.41 -11.47
N GLY A 83 -13.17 -19.91 -11.60
CA GLY A 83 -12.01 -19.09 -11.99
C GLY A 83 -11.54 -18.13 -10.88
N VAL A 84 -11.39 -18.64 -9.65
CA VAL A 84 -10.88 -17.87 -8.50
C VAL A 84 -9.87 -18.71 -7.71
N VAL A 85 -8.71 -18.10 -7.42
CA VAL A 85 -7.67 -18.66 -6.53
C VAL A 85 -7.69 -17.89 -5.21
N GLU A 86 -7.70 -18.61 -4.09
CA GLU A 86 -7.66 -18.00 -2.75
C GLU A 86 -6.43 -18.44 -1.96
N MET A 87 -5.81 -17.51 -1.24
CA MET A 87 -4.74 -17.77 -0.27
C MET A 87 -5.06 -17.10 1.07
N THR A 88 -4.88 -17.84 2.17
CA THR A 88 -5.09 -17.30 3.52
C THR A 88 -3.81 -16.72 4.09
N VAL A 89 -3.86 -15.45 4.51
CA VAL A 89 -2.82 -14.80 5.30
C VAL A 89 -3.20 -14.96 6.78
N ARG A 90 -2.36 -15.65 7.57
CA ARG A 90 -2.58 -15.82 9.01
C ARG A 90 -1.73 -14.78 9.73
N ALA A 91 -2.37 -13.93 10.51
CA ALA A 91 -1.72 -12.72 11.04
C ALA A 91 -1.74 -12.64 12.58
N GLY A 92 -2.74 -13.24 13.23
CA GLY A 92 -2.79 -13.29 14.70
C GLY A 92 -3.90 -14.19 15.23
N ARG A 93 -3.75 -14.64 16.48
CA ARG A 93 -4.79 -15.36 17.23
C ARG A 93 -4.60 -15.12 18.72
N THR A 94 -5.71 -14.93 19.44
CA THR A 94 -5.71 -14.87 20.90
C THR A 94 -6.90 -15.64 21.48
N THR A 95 -6.77 -16.11 22.71
CA THR A 95 -7.89 -16.64 23.49
C THR A 95 -8.46 -15.47 24.29
N VAL A 96 -9.69 -15.06 24.01
CA VAL A 96 -10.35 -13.96 24.73
C VAL A 96 -10.89 -14.48 26.07
N GLN A 97 -11.46 -15.67 26.06
CA GLN A 97 -12.04 -16.27 27.26
C GLN A 97 -11.83 -17.78 27.25
N SER A 98 -11.25 -18.30 28.33
CA SER A 98 -11.14 -19.74 28.59
C SER A 98 -12.47 -20.31 29.09
N ALA A 99 -12.49 -21.62 29.41
CA ALA A 99 -13.72 -22.30 29.83
C ALA A 99 -14.45 -21.55 30.94
N THR A 100 -15.72 -21.21 30.70
CA THR A 100 -16.57 -20.46 31.63
C THR A 100 -18.05 -20.62 31.30
N THR A 101 -18.92 -20.14 32.19
CA THR A 101 -20.36 -19.98 31.92
C THR A 101 -20.66 -18.50 31.74
N LEU A 102 -21.15 -18.14 30.56
CA LEU A 102 -21.63 -16.78 30.28
C LEU A 102 -23.09 -16.67 30.71
N ALA A 103 -23.43 -15.56 31.38
CA ALA A 103 -24.79 -15.29 31.82
C ALA A 103 -25.70 -14.89 30.65
N ALA A 104 -27.01 -15.03 30.82
CA ALA A 104 -27.96 -14.44 29.87
C ALA A 104 -27.82 -12.91 29.84
N GLY A 105 -28.09 -12.29 28.69
CA GLY A 105 -27.92 -10.84 28.50
C GLY A 105 -26.62 -10.50 27.75
N VAL A 106 -26.04 -9.35 28.07
CA VAL A 106 -24.86 -8.80 27.39
C VAL A 106 -23.61 -9.03 28.25
N THR A 107 -22.56 -9.59 27.64
CA THR A 107 -21.24 -9.74 28.27
C THR A 107 -20.18 -9.12 27.36
N ASP A 108 -19.43 -8.15 27.89
CA ASP A 108 -18.32 -7.50 27.19
C ASP A 108 -16.99 -8.09 27.67
N LEU A 109 -16.22 -8.67 26.75
CA LEU A 109 -14.95 -9.34 27.02
C LEU A 109 -13.80 -8.57 26.35
N PRO A 110 -12.92 -7.91 27.11
CA PRO A 110 -11.79 -7.20 26.52
C PRO A 110 -10.78 -8.19 25.91
N PHE A 111 -10.12 -7.78 24.83
CA PHE A 111 -9.05 -8.56 24.23
C PHE A 111 -7.82 -7.68 23.95
N THR A 112 -6.67 -8.34 23.95
CA THR A 112 -5.41 -7.83 23.39
C THR A 112 -4.83 -8.92 22.50
N MET A 113 -4.43 -8.56 21.29
CA MET A 113 -3.87 -9.47 20.29
C MET A 113 -2.61 -8.86 19.68
N GLU A 114 -1.57 -9.66 19.57
CA GLU A 114 -0.41 -9.31 18.75
C GLU A 114 -0.62 -9.80 17.32
N ILE A 115 -0.41 -8.89 16.37
CA ILE A 115 -0.53 -9.13 14.94
C ILE A 115 0.86 -8.97 14.32
N GLU A 116 1.23 -9.87 13.41
CA GLU A 116 2.47 -9.71 12.65
C GLU A 116 2.43 -8.42 11.82
N ALA A 117 3.33 -7.47 12.05
CA ALA A 117 3.36 -6.20 11.32
C ALA A 117 3.94 -6.33 9.90
N GLY A 118 4.38 -7.54 9.49
CA GLY A 118 4.86 -7.84 8.14
C GLY A 118 3.76 -8.14 7.12
N ILE A 119 2.49 -8.09 7.53
CA ILE A 119 1.36 -8.45 6.66
C ILE A 119 1.15 -7.41 5.54
N PRO A 120 0.68 -7.85 4.36
CA PRO A 120 0.37 -6.97 3.25
C PRO A 120 -0.88 -6.12 3.50
N PRO A 121 -0.98 -4.90 2.92
CA PRO A 121 -2.15 -4.04 3.07
C PRO A 121 -3.38 -4.64 2.38
N SER A 122 -4.56 -4.27 2.86
CA SER A 122 -5.83 -4.52 2.20
C SER A 122 -5.91 -3.80 0.86
N TYR A 123 -6.52 -4.45 -0.12
CA TYR A 123 -6.80 -3.85 -1.42
C TYR A 123 -7.99 -4.54 -2.06
N ASN A 124 -8.65 -3.84 -2.97
CA ASN A 124 -9.74 -4.38 -3.77
C ASN A 124 -9.68 -3.74 -5.15
N ILE A 125 -9.28 -4.52 -6.14
CA ILE A 125 -9.23 -4.16 -7.56
C ILE A 125 -9.95 -5.24 -8.35
N GLU A 126 -10.34 -4.94 -9.59
CA GLU A 126 -11.14 -5.83 -10.43
C GLU A 126 -10.57 -7.25 -10.54
N MET A 127 -9.23 -7.36 -10.59
CA MET A 127 -8.54 -8.63 -10.80
C MET A 127 -8.15 -9.36 -9.52
N ALA A 128 -8.06 -8.67 -8.38
CA ALA A 128 -7.58 -9.27 -7.13
C ALA A 128 -8.02 -8.47 -5.89
N SER A 129 -8.12 -9.15 -4.74
CA SER A 129 -8.44 -8.51 -3.47
C SER A 129 -7.72 -9.14 -2.29
N LEU A 130 -7.55 -8.40 -1.21
CA LEU A 130 -7.12 -8.90 0.09
C LEU A 130 -7.92 -8.22 1.19
N GLU A 131 -8.76 -9.01 1.85
CA GLU A 131 -9.63 -8.55 2.94
C GLU A 131 -9.23 -9.25 4.23
N TYR A 132 -8.99 -8.47 5.29
CA TYR A 132 -8.76 -8.98 6.63
C TYR A 132 -10.02 -8.95 7.47
N ALA A 133 -10.10 -9.89 8.41
CA ALA A 133 -11.15 -9.88 9.40
C ALA A 133 -10.72 -10.47 10.73
N LEU A 134 -11.32 -9.94 11.79
CA LEU A 134 -11.40 -10.57 13.09
C LEU A 134 -12.56 -11.55 13.08
N THR A 135 -12.26 -12.81 13.36
CA THR A 135 -13.27 -13.86 13.49
C THR A 135 -13.31 -14.32 14.94
N ALA A 136 -14.39 -13.99 15.64
CA ALA A 136 -14.71 -14.56 16.94
C ALA A 136 -15.24 -15.99 16.73
N ILE A 137 -14.68 -16.95 17.45
CA ILE A 137 -15.03 -18.37 17.36
C ILE A 137 -15.47 -18.80 18.75
N VAL A 138 -16.77 -18.98 18.93
CA VAL A 138 -17.36 -19.44 20.20
C VAL A 138 -17.40 -20.97 20.14
N ILE A 139 -16.70 -21.62 21.07
CA ILE A 139 -16.64 -23.08 21.16
C ILE A 139 -17.47 -23.49 22.39
N PRO A 140 -18.67 -24.05 22.21
CA PRO A 140 -19.49 -24.50 23.34
C PRO A 140 -18.81 -25.63 24.12
N ALA A 141 -19.15 -25.78 25.40
CA ALA A 141 -18.58 -26.83 26.25
C ALA A 141 -19.06 -28.24 25.88
N ALA A 142 -20.21 -28.37 25.23
CA ALA A 142 -20.75 -29.64 24.78
C ALA A 142 -19.88 -30.26 23.66
N MET A 143 -19.45 -31.51 23.84
CA MET A 143 -18.45 -32.16 22.97
C MET A 143 -18.82 -32.32 21.49
N LEU A 144 -20.11 -32.22 21.13
CA LEU A 144 -20.60 -32.36 19.75
C LEU A 144 -21.17 -31.06 19.17
N ALA A 145 -21.11 -29.95 19.91
CA ALA A 145 -21.64 -28.68 19.44
C ALA A 145 -20.70 -28.06 18.39
N LYS A 146 -21.27 -27.57 17.28
CA LYS A 146 -20.52 -26.82 16.28
C LYS A 146 -20.06 -25.49 16.87
N SER A 147 -18.87 -25.03 16.49
CA SER A 147 -18.41 -23.70 16.85
C SER A 147 -19.17 -22.65 16.04
N ASP A 148 -19.69 -21.61 16.69
CA ASP A 148 -20.23 -20.45 16.01
C ASP A 148 -19.12 -19.45 15.66
N ARG A 149 -19.23 -18.81 14.49
CA ARG A 149 -18.21 -17.89 13.98
C ARG A 149 -18.84 -16.57 13.58
N PHE A 150 -18.23 -15.48 14.03
CA PHE A 150 -18.71 -14.12 13.79
C PHE A 150 -17.56 -13.28 13.27
N LYS A 151 -17.76 -12.60 12.14
CA LYS A 151 -16.71 -11.94 11.38
C LYS A 151 -16.91 -10.44 11.38
N LYS A 152 -15.88 -9.68 11.73
CA LYS A 152 -15.77 -8.22 11.53
C LYS A 152 -14.62 -7.95 10.58
N VAL A 153 -14.93 -7.34 9.44
CA VAL A 153 -13.91 -6.88 8.48
C VAL A 153 -13.12 -5.73 9.09
N VAL A 154 -11.80 -5.73 8.89
CA VAL A 154 -10.87 -4.70 9.35
C VAL A 154 -9.93 -4.39 8.20
N ALA A 155 -9.82 -3.11 7.84
CA ALA A 155 -8.89 -2.67 6.80
C ALA A 155 -7.46 -2.64 7.36
N VAL A 156 -6.49 -3.02 6.53
CA VAL A 156 -5.06 -2.85 6.83
C VAL A 156 -4.48 -1.88 5.81
N THR A 157 -3.91 -0.76 6.25
CA THR A 157 -3.20 0.18 5.39
C THR A 157 -1.71 0.10 5.68
N ARG A 158 -0.89 0.39 4.67
CA ARG A 158 0.56 0.47 4.84
C ARG A 158 1.06 1.76 4.21
N HIS A 159 1.76 2.54 5.02
CA HIS A 159 2.33 3.82 4.64
C HIS A 159 3.84 3.67 4.56
N LEU A 160 4.43 3.90 3.39
CA LEU A 160 5.89 3.83 3.23
C LEU A 160 6.57 5.09 3.73
N MET A 161 5.82 6.18 3.89
CA MET A 161 6.32 7.44 4.42
C MET A 161 5.79 7.63 5.84
N PRO A 162 6.68 7.70 6.87
CA PRO A 162 6.27 8.31 8.14
C PRO A 162 5.82 9.75 7.85
N GLY A 163 4.89 10.29 8.65
CA GLY A 163 4.34 11.63 8.45
C GLY A 163 5.40 12.68 8.07
N VAL A 164 5.03 13.64 7.22
CA VAL A 164 5.91 14.52 6.41
C VAL A 164 6.72 15.51 7.25
N VAL A 165 7.63 14.98 8.06
CA VAL A 165 8.69 15.71 8.74
C VAL A 165 9.98 14.91 8.50
N GLY A 166 10.74 15.28 7.47
CA GLY A 166 12.16 14.90 7.38
C GLY A 166 12.68 14.18 6.13
N ALA A 167 11.88 13.92 5.09
CA ALA A 167 12.45 13.42 3.82
C ALA A 167 13.03 14.61 3.02
N GLU A 168 14.35 14.64 2.81
CA GLU A 168 14.95 15.64 1.93
C GLU A 168 14.46 15.45 0.49
N PHE A 169 14.13 16.56 -0.19
CA PHE A 169 13.57 16.55 -1.56
C PHE A 169 14.45 15.79 -2.58
N SER A 170 15.77 15.78 -2.35
CA SER A 170 16.79 15.05 -3.12
C SER A 170 16.62 13.52 -3.04
N GLU A 171 16.09 13.02 -1.92
CA GLU A 171 15.83 11.58 -1.74
C GLU A 171 14.56 11.14 -2.47
N LEU A 172 13.62 12.06 -2.69
CA LEU A 172 12.31 11.81 -3.30
C LEU A 172 12.29 11.94 -4.83
N ARG A 173 13.36 12.46 -5.43
CA ARG A 173 13.49 12.61 -6.89
C ARG A 173 14.71 11.87 -7.44
N ALA A 174 14.65 11.48 -8.70
CA ALA A 174 15.72 10.81 -9.39
C ALA A 174 16.10 11.58 -10.66
N GLN A 175 17.39 11.79 -10.84
CA GLN A 175 17.93 12.38 -12.06
C GLN A 175 18.64 11.32 -12.88
N PHE A 176 18.29 11.28 -14.16
CA PHE A 176 18.89 10.39 -15.14
C PHE A 176 19.32 11.20 -16.34
N GLY A 177 20.40 10.78 -16.98
CA GLY A 177 20.86 11.41 -18.20
C GLY A 177 21.40 10.39 -19.17
N GLY A 178 21.49 10.80 -20.42
CA GLY A 178 22.06 9.98 -21.48
C GLY A 178 22.18 10.76 -22.77
N ARG A 179 22.66 10.06 -23.79
CA ARG A 179 22.87 10.64 -25.11
C ARG A 179 22.52 9.63 -26.19
N LYS A 180 21.84 10.11 -27.23
CA LYS A 180 21.73 9.43 -28.51
C LYS A 180 22.71 10.11 -29.45
N GLU A 181 23.79 9.39 -29.78
CA GLU A 181 24.92 9.93 -30.53
C GLU A 181 24.50 10.68 -31.79
N GLY A 182 24.97 11.93 -31.92
CA GLY A 182 24.65 12.82 -33.04
C GLY A 182 23.19 13.30 -33.12
N VAL A 183 22.31 12.97 -32.16
CA VAL A 183 20.88 13.31 -32.21
C VAL A 183 20.48 14.23 -31.05
N VAL A 184 20.59 13.76 -29.82
CA VAL A 184 20.11 14.49 -28.63
C VAL A 184 20.85 14.01 -27.38
N GLN A 185 21.22 14.94 -26.51
CA GLN A 185 21.59 14.65 -25.12
C GLN A 185 20.41 15.00 -24.22
N TRP A 186 20.15 14.20 -23.21
CA TRP A 186 18.97 14.37 -22.37
C TRP A 186 19.31 14.22 -20.90
N GLN A 187 18.53 14.92 -20.09
CA GLN A 187 18.48 14.76 -18.64
C GLN A 187 17.03 14.82 -18.22
N VAL A 188 16.60 13.87 -17.41
CA VAL A 188 15.24 13.79 -16.87
C VAL A 188 15.34 13.81 -15.36
N ASP A 189 14.48 14.59 -14.73
CA ASP A 189 14.23 14.58 -13.30
C ASP A 189 12.78 14.12 -13.04
N VAL A 190 12.62 12.98 -12.36
CA VAL A 190 11.33 12.34 -12.06
C VAL A 190 11.12 12.15 -10.55
N PRO A 191 9.86 12.14 -10.06
CA PRO A 191 9.58 11.68 -8.71
C PRO A 191 9.88 10.18 -8.57
N LYS A 192 10.54 9.80 -7.48
CA LYS A 192 10.70 8.40 -7.04
C LYS A 192 9.48 7.92 -6.26
N VAL A 193 8.81 8.83 -5.56
CA VAL A 193 7.65 8.55 -4.72
C VAL A 193 6.51 9.48 -5.11
N ILE A 194 5.30 8.92 -5.18
CA ILE A 194 4.05 9.63 -5.48
C ILE A 194 3.07 9.29 -4.34
N CYS A 195 2.47 10.30 -3.72
CA CYS A 195 1.34 10.06 -2.82
C CYS A 195 0.08 9.80 -3.65
N VAL A 196 -0.75 8.83 -3.26
CA VAL A 196 -2.02 8.55 -3.97
C VAL A 196 -3.06 9.66 -3.80
N ASP A 197 -2.95 10.42 -2.71
CA ASP A 197 -3.88 11.52 -2.39
C ASP A 197 -3.47 12.85 -3.04
N GLN A 198 -2.34 12.89 -3.75
CA GLN A 198 -1.91 14.11 -4.43
C GLN A 198 -2.60 14.22 -5.81
N GLU A 199 -2.90 15.45 -6.24
CA GLU A 199 -3.60 15.67 -7.51
C GLU A 199 -2.66 15.64 -8.72
N ASN A 200 -1.41 16.07 -8.55
CA ASN A 200 -0.46 16.26 -9.64
C ASN A 200 0.95 15.84 -9.24
N ALA A 201 1.75 15.42 -10.21
CA ALA A 201 3.18 15.18 -10.08
C ALA A 201 3.94 15.86 -11.22
N THR A 202 5.09 16.47 -10.95
CA THR A 202 5.87 17.19 -11.97
C THR A 202 7.07 16.36 -12.45
N VAL A 203 7.23 16.28 -13.78
CA VAL A 203 8.39 15.70 -14.46
C VAL A 203 9.14 16.79 -15.22
N PHE A 204 10.46 16.85 -15.05
CA PHE A 204 11.31 17.78 -15.79
C PHE A 204 12.14 17.02 -16.82
N VAL A 205 12.18 17.56 -18.04
CA VAL A 205 12.94 17.01 -19.15
C VAL A 205 13.79 18.13 -19.75
N LYS A 206 15.10 17.94 -19.74
CA LYS A 206 16.07 18.77 -20.44
C LYS A 206 16.58 18.01 -21.66
N LEU A 207 16.42 18.62 -22.83
CA LEU A 207 16.89 18.09 -24.11
C LEU A 207 17.90 19.06 -24.69
N ASP A 208 19.07 18.57 -25.07
CA ASP A 208 20.06 19.31 -25.85
C ASP A 208 20.11 18.72 -27.25
N ILE A 209 19.49 19.42 -28.20
CA ILE A 209 19.28 18.93 -29.57
C ILE A 209 20.56 19.17 -30.37
N LEU A 210 21.24 18.08 -30.73
CA LEU A 210 22.56 18.13 -31.36
C LEU A 210 22.50 18.22 -32.89
N ALA A 211 21.37 17.83 -33.49
CA ALA A 211 21.17 17.88 -34.93
C ALA A 211 19.70 18.13 -35.30
N TYR A 212 19.45 18.71 -36.48
CA TYR A 212 18.10 19.02 -36.97
C TYR A 212 17.17 17.80 -37.04
N HIS A 213 17.69 16.63 -37.37
CA HIS A 213 16.92 15.38 -37.38
C HIS A 213 16.62 14.84 -35.97
N GLY A 214 17.28 15.38 -34.95
CA GLY A 214 16.99 15.14 -33.54
C GLY A 214 15.94 16.08 -32.96
N ARG A 215 15.30 16.92 -33.80
CA ARG A 215 14.22 17.80 -33.37
C ARG A 215 13.04 16.96 -32.84
N PRO A 216 12.63 17.13 -31.57
CA PRO A 216 11.45 16.47 -31.04
C PRO A 216 10.18 16.95 -31.76
N ARG A 217 9.23 16.06 -31.98
CA ARG A 217 7.85 16.38 -32.37
C ARG A 217 7.00 16.63 -31.14
N GLU A 218 7.15 15.78 -30.14
CA GLU A 218 6.41 15.82 -28.88
C GLU A 218 7.16 15.06 -27.78
N VAL A 219 6.83 15.38 -26.53
CA VAL A 219 7.23 14.62 -25.35
C VAL A 219 5.99 14.13 -24.65
N THR A 220 5.89 12.82 -24.47
CA THR A 220 4.79 12.17 -23.77
C THR A 220 5.31 11.55 -22.49
N VAL A 221 4.67 11.88 -21.37
CA VAL A 221 4.88 11.23 -20.07
C VAL A 221 3.66 10.38 -19.77
N VAL A 222 3.86 9.13 -19.39
CA VAL A 222 2.81 8.18 -19.02
C VAL A 222 3.12 7.60 -17.65
N LEU A 223 2.22 7.75 -16.68
CA LEU A 223 2.20 6.95 -15.46
C LEU A 223 1.40 5.68 -15.74
N GLU A 224 2.03 4.53 -15.54
CA GLU A 224 1.43 3.21 -15.72
C GLU A 224 1.30 2.52 -14.36
N GLN A 225 0.10 2.09 -14.01
CA GLN A 225 -0.17 1.21 -12.88
C GLN A 225 -0.24 -0.22 -13.41
N LEU A 226 0.65 -1.08 -12.90
CA LEU A 226 0.77 -2.48 -13.31
C LEU A 226 0.34 -3.41 -12.18
N ILE A 227 -0.35 -4.47 -12.55
CA ILE A 227 -0.59 -5.62 -11.68
C ILE A 227 0.26 -6.78 -12.14
N ASP A 228 0.85 -7.46 -11.17
CA ASP A 228 1.68 -8.63 -11.34
C ASP A 228 1.05 -9.80 -10.58
N CYS A 229 0.22 -10.57 -11.29
CA CYS A 229 -0.58 -11.67 -10.77
C CYS A 229 0.22 -12.98 -10.76
N ARG A 230 -0.01 -13.81 -9.74
CA ARG A 230 0.52 -15.17 -9.65
C ARG A 230 -0.46 -16.12 -8.96
N ILE A 231 -0.45 -17.39 -9.37
CA ILE A 231 -1.33 -18.43 -8.81
C ILE A 231 -0.70 -19.22 -7.66
N SER A 232 0.60 -19.04 -7.39
CA SER A 232 1.31 -19.65 -6.26
C SER A 232 2.47 -18.77 -5.79
N CYS A 233 2.84 -18.87 -4.50
CA CYS A 233 3.92 -18.04 -3.98
C CYS A 233 4.61 -18.59 -2.72
N LYS A 234 5.96 -18.58 -2.68
CA LYS A 234 6.81 -19.45 -1.84
C LYS A 234 7.47 -18.83 -0.56
N ASP A 235 7.39 -17.52 -0.31
CA ASP A 235 8.11 -16.78 0.77
C ASP A 235 7.51 -16.81 2.22
N LYS A 236 7.87 -17.66 3.19
CA LYS A 236 7.35 -17.72 4.61
C LYS A 236 6.15 -16.84 5.11
N PRO A 237 6.10 -15.48 5.05
CA PRO A 237 4.84 -14.70 4.94
C PRO A 237 3.90 -15.04 3.72
N ARG A 238 4.19 -16.12 2.98
CA ARG A 238 3.78 -16.56 1.62
C ARG A 238 4.22 -18.06 1.51
N PRO A 239 3.35 -19.09 1.47
CA PRO A 239 3.77 -20.50 1.70
C PRO A 239 4.31 -21.31 0.48
N THR A 240 5.42 -22.04 0.63
CA THR A 240 6.10 -22.93 -0.38
C THR A 240 5.42 -24.29 -0.64
N PRO A 241 5.68 -24.99 -1.79
CA PRO A 241 6.63 -26.12 -1.79
C PRO A 241 7.45 -26.29 -3.12
N PRO A 242 8.17 -27.42 -3.38
CA PRO A 242 9.58 -27.46 -3.82
C PRO A 242 9.81 -27.24 -5.33
N THR A 243 11.05 -26.85 -5.70
CA THR A 243 11.68 -26.90 -7.05
C THR A 243 11.02 -26.13 -8.22
N PRO A 244 11.78 -25.81 -9.30
CA PRO A 244 11.50 -24.73 -10.25
C PRO A 244 10.69 -25.18 -11.48
N THR A 245 10.41 -24.20 -12.36
CA THR A 245 9.75 -24.24 -13.69
C THR A 245 8.23 -24.33 -13.71
N LEU A 246 7.57 -23.17 -13.87
CA LEU A 246 6.29 -22.95 -14.59
C LEU A 246 6.06 -21.42 -14.65
N SER A 247 5.64 -20.89 -15.80
CA SER A 247 5.37 -19.46 -16.02
C SER A 247 4.06 -19.01 -15.38
N ASN A 248 3.98 -19.08 -14.06
CA ASN A 248 2.80 -18.79 -13.25
C ASN A 248 2.58 -17.28 -12.98
N LYS A 249 2.98 -16.40 -13.89
CA LYS A 249 3.08 -14.96 -13.66
C LYS A 249 2.52 -14.18 -14.84
N HIS A 250 1.55 -13.31 -14.58
CA HIS A 250 0.96 -12.43 -15.58
C HIS A 250 1.12 -10.98 -15.15
N ILE A 251 1.70 -10.15 -16.03
CA ILE A 251 1.86 -8.72 -15.78
C ILE A 251 1.02 -7.97 -16.81
N THR A 252 0.13 -7.10 -16.34
CA THR A 252 -0.66 -6.24 -17.21
C THR A 252 -0.78 -4.83 -16.65
N THR A 253 -1.01 -3.87 -17.55
CA THR A 253 -1.26 -2.48 -17.19
C THR A 253 -2.75 -2.32 -16.92
N ILE A 254 -3.11 -1.86 -15.73
CA ILE A 254 -4.52 -1.75 -15.30
C ILE A 254 -5.04 -0.32 -15.30
N SER A 255 -4.14 0.66 -15.27
CA SER A 255 -4.49 2.07 -15.44
C SER A 255 -3.32 2.82 -16.05
N THR A 256 -3.62 3.82 -16.86
CA THR A 256 -2.62 4.73 -17.42
C THR A 256 -3.13 6.16 -17.32
N THR A 257 -2.23 7.09 -17.05
CA THR A 257 -2.50 8.51 -17.21
C THR A 257 -1.33 9.14 -17.94
N SER A 258 -1.62 9.97 -18.93
CA SER A 258 -0.59 10.53 -19.79
C SER A 258 -0.77 12.02 -20.00
N ARG A 259 0.36 12.68 -20.29
CA ARG A 259 0.40 14.04 -20.79
C ARG A 259 1.38 14.13 -21.93
N THR A 260 0.92 14.71 -23.03
CA THR A 260 1.74 14.97 -24.22
C THR A 260 1.89 16.47 -24.39
N LEU A 261 3.13 16.92 -24.56
CA LEU A 261 3.47 18.29 -24.92
C LEU A 261 4.02 18.32 -26.34
N PRO A 262 3.37 19.03 -27.27
CA PRO A 262 3.88 19.19 -28.63
C PRO A 262 5.00 20.25 -28.71
N CYS A 263 5.89 20.10 -29.69
CA CYS A 263 7.08 20.95 -29.93
C CYS A 263 6.76 22.35 -30.51
N ILE A 264 5.60 22.94 -30.19
CA ILE A 264 5.10 24.15 -30.87
C ILE A 264 6.08 25.33 -30.77
N ALA A 265 6.93 25.39 -29.74
CA ALA A 265 7.87 26.49 -29.51
C ALA A 265 9.31 26.07 -29.13
N TRP A 266 9.72 24.81 -29.31
CA TRP A 266 11.08 24.40 -28.92
C TRP A 266 12.11 24.76 -30.00
N PRO A 267 13.33 25.18 -29.59
CA PRO A 267 14.39 25.53 -30.53
C PRO A 267 14.76 24.32 -31.40
N ALA A 268 15.21 24.59 -32.63
CA ALA A 268 15.60 23.54 -33.57
C ALA A 268 16.93 22.86 -33.20
N LEU A 269 17.78 23.54 -32.43
CA LEU A 269 19.07 23.09 -31.93
C LEU A 269 19.32 23.67 -30.53
N GLY A 270 20.14 22.98 -29.73
CA GLY A 270 20.55 23.44 -28.40
C GLY A 270 19.59 23.06 -27.27
N PRO A 271 19.78 23.65 -26.08
CA PRO A 271 19.10 23.23 -24.87
C PRO A 271 17.65 23.69 -24.82
N THR A 272 16.78 22.78 -24.40
CA THR A 272 15.34 22.98 -24.16
C THR A 272 15.00 22.38 -22.80
N ASN A 273 14.44 23.19 -21.91
CA ASN A 273 13.92 22.74 -20.62
C ASN A 273 12.39 22.64 -20.70
N ILE A 274 11.85 21.51 -20.28
CA ILE A 274 10.43 21.18 -20.39
C ILE A 274 9.95 20.76 -19.01
N THR A 275 8.89 21.40 -18.53
CA THR A 275 8.20 21.03 -17.29
C THR A 275 6.86 20.42 -17.64
N ILE A 276 6.59 19.21 -17.16
CA ILE A 276 5.42 18.41 -17.51
C ILE A 276 4.63 18.11 -16.24
N PRO A 277 3.53 18.84 -15.96
CA PRO A 277 2.64 18.53 -14.85
C PRO A 277 1.77 17.33 -15.22
N LEU A 278 1.93 16.19 -14.56
CA LEU A 278 1.10 15.02 -14.77
C LEU A 278 -0.04 15.01 -13.74
N SER A 279 -1.28 15.15 -14.19
CA SER A 279 -2.44 14.94 -13.32
C SER A 279 -2.57 13.47 -12.97
N LEU A 280 -2.77 13.17 -11.71
CA LEU A 280 -2.90 11.80 -11.22
C LEU A 280 -4.36 11.37 -11.27
N PRO A 281 -4.63 10.08 -11.50
CA PRO A 281 -5.99 9.58 -11.54
C PRO A 281 -6.62 9.65 -10.15
N GLU A 282 -7.93 9.94 -10.10
CA GLU A 282 -8.72 10.01 -8.85
C GLU A 282 -8.64 8.71 -8.03
N ARG A 283 -8.35 7.58 -8.67
CA ARG A 283 -8.20 6.26 -8.04
C ARG A 283 -6.83 5.65 -8.36
N LEU A 284 -5.77 6.30 -7.90
CA LEU A 284 -4.45 5.68 -7.85
C LEU A 284 -4.35 4.76 -6.63
N HIS A 285 -3.97 3.50 -6.83
CA HIS A 285 -3.78 2.58 -5.71
C HIS A 285 -2.31 2.65 -5.24
N PRO A 286 -2.03 2.50 -3.93
CA PRO A 286 -0.65 2.49 -3.45
C PRO A 286 0.07 1.20 -3.89
N ASP A 287 1.38 1.28 -4.06
CA ASP A 287 2.23 0.11 -4.29
C ASP A 287 1.97 -0.92 -3.20
N MET A 288 1.83 -2.16 -3.64
CA MET A 288 1.46 -3.23 -2.74
C MET A 288 2.05 -4.55 -3.20
N THR A 289 2.38 -5.39 -2.23
CA THR A 289 2.91 -6.72 -2.48
C THR A 289 2.08 -7.68 -1.67
N SER A 290 1.56 -8.75 -2.28
CA SER A 290 0.72 -9.74 -1.60
C SER A 290 1.03 -11.17 -2.07
N PRO A 291 0.43 -12.22 -1.50
CA PRO A 291 0.64 -13.58 -1.97
C PRO A 291 0.31 -13.80 -3.45
N LEU A 292 -0.79 -13.24 -3.96
CA LEU A 292 -1.32 -13.51 -5.30
C LEU A 292 -1.16 -12.34 -6.29
N ALA A 293 -0.95 -11.12 -5.82
CA ALA A 293 -0.74 -9.98 -6.72
C ALA A 293 0.21 -8.95 -6.11
N ASP A 294 1.03 -8.33 -6.96
CA ASP A 294 1.77 -7.12 -6.61
C ASP A 294 1.28 -5.97 -7.50
N LEU A 295 1.05 -4.80 -6.92
CA LEU A 295 0.74 -3.57 -7.63
C LEU A 295 1.97 -2.67 -7.62
N ARG A 296 2.35 -2.16 -8.80
CA ARG A 296 3.55 -1.32 -8.98
C ARG A 296 3.29 -0.21 -9.99
N HIS A 297 4.06 0.86 -9.87
CA HIS A 297 3.98 1.99 -10.80
C HIS A 297 5.29 2.22 -11.53
N ARG A 298 5.18 2.78 -12.73
CA ARG A 298 6.33 3.30 -13.47
C ARG A 298 5.94 4.53 -14.29
N LEU A 299 6.89 5.45 -14.44
CA LEU A 299 6.80 6.55 -15.39
C LEU A 299 7.52 6.14 -16.67
N ARG A 300 6.84 6.30 -17.81
CA ARG A 300 7.43 6.15 -19.14
C ARG A 300 7.45 7.50 -19.82
N ILE A 301 8.63 7.93 -20.26
CA ILE A 301 8.82 9.16 -21.02
C ILE A 301 9.20 8.76 -22.44
N THR A 302 8.47 9.31 -23.41
CA THR A 302 8.70 9.11 -24.82
C THR A 302 8.91 10.47 -25.50
N VAL A 303 10.06 10.64 -26.16
CA VAL A 303 10.32 11.77 -27.04
C VAL A 303 10.26 11.23 -28.46
N ALA A 304 9.21 11.62 -29.19
CA ALA A 304 9.10 11.29 -30.61
C ALA A 304 9.80 12.36 -31.43
N PHE A 305 10.48 11.97 -32.50
CA PHE A 305 11.22 12.90 -33.37
C PHE A 305 10.38 13.29 -34.59
N VAL A 306 10.65 14.48 -35.15
CA VAL A 306 10.02 14.92 -36.41
C VAL A 306 10.47 14.04 -37.57
N ASP A 307 11.74 13.65 -37.58
CA ASP A 307 12.29 12.73 -38.58
C ASP A 307 11.90 11.27 -38.23
N SER A 308 10.99 10.70 -39.02
CA SER A 308 10.51 9.33 -38.84
C SER A 308 11.56 8.25 -39.10
N SER A 309 12.72 8.60 -39.68
CA SER A 309 13.85 7.68 -39.80
C SER A 309 14.56 7.45 -38.46
N LYS A 310 14.32 8.30 -37.47
CA LYS A 310 14.88 8.19 -36.12
C LYS A 310 13.90 7.47 -35.22
N SER A 311 14.36 6.41 -34.57
CA SER A 311 13.59 5.75 -33.52
C SER A 311 13.27 6.71 -32.38
N ASP A 312 12.07 6.61 -31.83
CA ASP A 312 11.68 7.34 -30.65
C ASP A 312 12.63 7.04 -29.49
N PHE A 313 12.82 8.05 -28.65
CA PHE A 313 13.54 7.91 -27.40
C PHE A 313 12.55 7.53 -26.30
N ILE A 314 12.80 6.42 -25.60
CA ILE A 314 11.91 5.91 -24.54
C ILE A 314 12.75 5.62 -23.30
N VAL A 315 12.33 6.17 -22.16
CA VAL A 315 12.92 5.86 -20.84
C VAL A 315 11.81 5.49 -19.87
N VAL A 316 12.08 4.50 -19.03
CA VAL A 316 11.14 3.96 -18.06
C VAL A 316 11.77 4.02 -16.67
N PHE A 317 11.04 4.59 -15.72
CA PHE A 317 11.47 4.80 -14.34
C PHE A 317 10.49 4.13 -13.39
N PRO A 318 10.96 3.29 -12.44
CA PRO A 318 10.09 2.82 -11.38
C PRO A 318 9.68 4.00 -10.50
N VAL A 319 8.42 3.99 -10.06
CA VAL A 319 7.89 4.97 -9.11
C VAL A 319 7.11 4.23 -8.04
N THR A 320 7.28 4.64 -6.79
CA THR A 320 6.53 4.08 -5.68
C THR A 320 5.31 4.94 -5.38
N ALA A 321 4.10 4.41 -5.59
CA ALA A 321 2.89 5.05 -5.10
C ALA A 321 2.68 4.68 -3.61
N THR A 322 2.33 5.63 -2.75
CA THR A 322 2.11 5.35 -1.32
C THR A 322 1.07 6.28 -0.71
N THR A 323 0.65 5.99 0.51
CA THR A 323 -0.26 6.80 1.32
C THR A 323 0.49 7.41 2.51
N VAL A 324 -0.05 8.49 3.06
CA VAL A 324 0.43 9.09 4.33
C VAL A 324 -0.53 8.68 5.46
N PRO A 325 -0.05 8.41 6.68
CA PRO A 325 -0.93 8.10 7.81
C PRO A 325 -1.90 9.26 8.06
N ALA A 326 -3.12 8.95 8.49
CA ALA A 326 -4.03 10.00 8.93
C ALA A 326 -3.44 10.70 10.17
N LEU A 327 -3.45 12.03 10.19
CA LEU A 327 -3.08 12.76 11.41
C LEU A 327 -4.05 12.33 12.52
N PRO A 328 -3.56 12.01 13.73
CA PRO A 328 -4.46 11.81 14.86
C PRO A 328 -5.30 13.08 15.04
N PRO A 329 -6.61 12.95 15.36
CA PRO A 329 -7.46 14.12 15.58
C PRO A 329 -6.79 15.02 16.60
N ALA A 330 -6.57 16.28 16.22
CA ALA A 330 -5.95 17.27 17.08
C ALA A 330 -6.64 17.24 18.45
N LEU A 331 -5.89 16.87 19.49
CA LEU A 331 -6.29 17.21 20.85
C LEU A 331 -6.58 18.71 20.82
N GLY A 332 -7.79 19.09 21.27
CA GLY A 332 -8.26 20.47 21.24
C GLY A 332 -7.23 21.44 21.86
N PRO A 333 -7.40 22.76 21.64
CA PRO A 333 -6.41 23.74 22.06
C PRO A 333 -6.01 23.52 23.52
N PRO A 334 -4.69 23.61 23.84
CA PRO A 334 -4.19 23.26 25.16
C PRO A 334 -4.90 24.11 26.22
N ARG A 335 -5.58 23.43 27.14
CA ARG A 335 -5.99 24.07 28.40
C ARG A 335 -4.70 24.41 29.14
N ILE A 336 -4.48 25.70 29.35
CA ILE A 336 -3.43 26.19 30.23
C ILE A 336 -3.88 25.82 31.65
N GLU A 337 -3.44 24.67 32.14
CA GLU A 337 -3.50 24.35 33.58
C GLU A 337 -2.22 24.86 34.21
N GLY A 338 -2.36 26.00 34.90
CA GLY A 338 -1.36 26.53 35.81
C GLY A 338 -1.82 26.32 37.25
N GLU A 339 -0.87 25.81 38.05
CA GLU A 339 -0.78 25.87 39.51
C GLU A 339 -1.51 24.80 40.35
N GLY A 340 -0.71 23.81 40.79
CA GLY A 340 -0.65 23.43 42.20
C GLY A 340 -1.03 21.99 42.55
N ASN A 341 -0.02 21.15 42.80
CA ASN A 341 0.37 20.68 44.14
C ASN A 341 0.78 19.19 44.19
N ASP A 342 1.83 18.96 44.98
CA ASP A 342 2.59 17.74 45.24
C ASP A 342 1.80 16.44 45.49
N GLY A 343 2.37 15.32 45.03
CA GLY A 343 1.94 13.97 45.44
C GLY A 343 2.70 12.84 44.74
N ASP A 344 3.55 12.15 45.48
CA ASP A 344 4.33 10.98 45.08
C ASP A 344 3.49 9.86 44.44
N GLY A 345 3.96 9.31 43.33
CA GLY A 345 3.41 8.11 42.70
C GLY A 345 4.22 7.69 41.48
N GLU A 346 5.03 6.64 41.63
CA GLU A 346 5.75 5.96 40.55
C GLU A 346 4.74 5.48 39.47
N ALA A 347 4.79 6.09 38.28
CA ALA A 347 4.03 5.69 37.11
C ALA A 347 4.95 5.02 36.09
N PRO A 348 4.49 3.99 35.36
CA PRO A 348 5.33 3.27 34.39
C PRO A 348 5.68 4.19 33.22
N GLU A 349 6.91 4.06 32.70
CA GLU A 349 7.39 4.75 31.51
C GLU A 349 6.46 4.50 30.30
N HIS A 350 5.52 5.42 30.09
CA HIS A 350 4.79 5.56 28.86
C HIS A 350 5.63 6.41 27.92
N VAL A 351 6.20 5.81 26.88
CA VAL A 351 6.69 6.56 25.71
C VAL A 351 5.46 7.07 24.96
N ILE A 352 4.94 8.23 25.37
CA ILE A 352 4.03 9.03 24.56
C ILE A 352 4.93 9.81 23.60
N VAL A 353 4.85 9.50 22.32
CA VAL A 353 5.44 10.36 21.29
C VAL A 353 4.50 11.56 21.16
N GLU A 354 4.73 12.60 21.96
CA GLU A 354 4.07 13.89 21.79
C GLU A 354 4.58 14.52 20.49
N PHE A 355 3.72 14.52 19.46
CA PHE A 355 3.94 15.36 18.29
C PHE A 355 3.36 16.73 18.58
N ASP A 356 4.17 17.77 18.40
CA ASP A 356 3.73 19.16 18.48
C ASP A 356 2.76 19.46 17.31
N ILE A 357 1.46 19.41 17.61
CA ILE A 357 0.36 19.57 16.64
C ILE A 357 0.28 21.04 16.15
N GLY A 358 0.95 21.99 16.81
CA GLY A 358 0.84 23.42 16.55
C GLY A 358 1.57 23.95 15.32
N ALA A 359 2.37 23.14 14.63
CA ALA A 359 3.23 23.59 13.53
C ALA A 359 3.19 22.69 12.28
N LEU A 360 2.05 22.05 11.98
CA LEU A 360 1.96 21.19 10.81
C LEU A 360 1.48 21.97 9.57
N PRO A 361 2.38 22.32 8.62
CA PRO A 361 1.94 22.80 7.31
C PRO A 361 1.17 21.69 6.59
N THR A 362 0.09 22.05 5.92
CA THR A 362 -0.57 21.20 4.93
C THR A 362 0.42 20.78 3.82
N TYR A 363 0.26 19.59 3.23
CA TYR A 363 1.13 19.11 2.15
C TYR A 363 1.22 20.09 0.97
N GLN A 364 0.14 20.85 0.70
CA GLN A 364 0.11 21.95 -0.28
C GLN A 364 1.18 23.04 -0.04
N THR A 365 1.64 23.21 1.21
CA THR A 365 2.63 24.22 1.59
C THR A 365 4.07 23.71 1.46
N VAL A 366 4.29 22.39 1.47
CA VAL A 366 5.62 21.75 1.39
C VAL A 366 6.07 21.57 -0.07
N LEU A 367 5.12 21.50 -1.01
CA LEU A 367 5.36 21.46 -2.45
C LEU A 367 4.82 22.71 -3.16
N GLN A 368 5.19 23.92 -2.70
CA GLN A 368 5.46 24.95 -3.70
C GLN A 368 6.63 24.40 -4.52
N ASP A 369 6.33 23.70 -5.63
CA ASP A 369 7.28 23.16 -6.60
C ASP A 369 8.29 24.27 -6.89
N PRO A 370 9.48 24.28 -6.24
CA PRO A 370 10.35 25.42 -6.40
C PRO A 370 10.80 25.36 -7.85
N VAL A 371 10.54 26.43 -8.59
CA VAL A 371 11.16 26.65 -9.90
C VAL A 371 12.66 26.57 -9.65
N MET A 372 13.25 25.38 -9.82
CA MET A 372 14.65 25.14 -9.54
C MET A 372 15.45 25.91 -10.59
N GLU A 373 16.05 27.02 -10.18
CA GLU A 373 17.19 27.60 -10.89
C GLU A 373 18.31 26.55 -10.88
N TYR A 374 18.46 25.82 -11.99
CA TYR A 374 19.55 24.87 -12.15
C TYR A 374 20.90 25.63 -12.14
N ARG A 375 21.71 25.40 -11.10
CA ARG A 375 23.16 25.63 -11.21
C ARG A 375 23.73 24.61 -12.18
N LEU A 376 24.37 25.09 -13.24
CA LEU A 376 25.12 24.30 -14.19
C LEU A 376 26.15 23.45 -13.43
N LEU A 377 26.07 22.11 -13.54
CA LEU A 377 27.22 21.29 -13.20
C LEU A 377 28.35 21.63 -14.19
N PRO A 378 29.58 21.90 -13.73
CA PRO A 378 30.67 22.22 -14.62
C PRO A 378 30.95 21.02 -15.52
N SER A 379 31.03 21.29 -16.82
CA SER A 379 31.56 20.38 -17.81
C SER A 379 32.94 19.90 -17.38
N VAL A 380 33.09 18.61 -17.13
CA VAL A 380 34.42 17.99 -17.03
C VAL A 380 34.95 17.90 -18.46
N CYS A 381 35.99 18.69 -18.74
CA CYS A 381 36.72 18.71 -20.01
C CYS A 381 37.44 17.39 -20.29
#